data_AF-B1BQY6-F1
#
_entry.id   AF-B1BQY6-F1
#
_cell.length_a   1.000
_cell.length_b   1.000
_cell.length_c   1.000
_cell.angle_alpha   90.00
_cell.angle_beta   90.00
_cell.angle_gamma   90.00
#
_symmetry.space_group_name_H-M   'P 1'
#
loop_
_entity.id
_entity.type
_entity.pdbx_description
1 polymer ?
#
loop_
_entity_poly.entity_id
_entity_poly.type
_entity_poly.pdbx_seq_one_letter_code
_entity_poly.pdbx_strand_id
1 'polypeptide(L)'
;MYYNQIFKPNNPINIKFKDDARKIYKYLKEKDNTNVSPEWKGNHRFVNRTRNKMIHRNSPNIISLSNFDVNIKTYPLTMLKRIVEDYNVVSKFILVIINEIEKDYVKNYLKTLFPTELDAIISLVTLSKNIL
;
A
#
# COMPACT_ATOMS: atom_id res chain seq x y z
N MET A 1 -0.91 -11.17 -8.61
CA MET A 1 0.24 -10.60 -7.86
C MET A 1 0.06 -10.96 -6.39
N TYR A 2 1.09 -11.54 -5.77
CA TYR A 2 1.00 -12.25 -4.48
C TYR A 2 1.10 -11.34 -3.23
N TYR A 3 1.50 -10.08 -3.36
CA TYR A 3 1.68 -9.19 -2.20
C TYR A 3 0.39 -8.90 -1.42
N ASN A 4 -0.79 -9.11 -2.01
CA ASN A 4 -2.05 -8.94 -1.29
C ASN A 4 -2.21 -9.93 -0.12
N GLN A 5 -1.44 -11.02 -0.11
CA GLN A 5 -1.40 -12.00 0.97
C GLN A 5 -0.58 -11.51 2.16
N ILE A 6 0.44 -10.70 1.89
CA ILE A 6 1.31 -10.11 2.92
C ILE A 6 0.47 -9.22 3.82
N PHE A 7 -0.32 -8.30 3.25
CA PHE A 7 -1.09 -7.32 4.00
C PHE A 7 -2.43 -7.83 4.55
N LYS A 8 -2.75 -9.13 4.46
CA LYS A 8 -4.00 -9.66 5.01
C LYS A 8 -4.13 -9.34 6.51
N PRO A 9 -5.29 -8.89 7.00
CA PRO A 9 -5.47 -8.51 8.41
C PRO A 9 -5.11 -9.59 9.43
N ASN A 10 -5.25 -10.87 9.04
CA ASN A 10 -5.00 -12.02 9.90
C ASN A 10 -3.59 -12.61 9.73
N ASN A 11 -2.72 -11.99 8.94
CA ASN A 11 -1.35 -12.47 8.74
C ASN A 11 -0.49 -12.10 9.96
N PRO A 12 0.20 -13.05 10.62
CA PRO A 12 1.07 -12.78 11.78
C PRO A 12 2.14 -11.71 11.52
N ILE A 13 2.61 -11.57 10.28
CA ILE A 13 3.60 -10.55 9.89
C ILE A 13 3.07 -9.14 10.17
N ASN A 14 1.74 -8.94 10.13
CA ASN A 14 1.12 -7.64 10.33
C ASN A 14 0.81 -7.31 11.80
N ILE A 15 1.27 -8.11 12.78
CA ILE A 15 1.00 -7.82 14.20
C ILE A 15 1.54 -6.43 14.59
N LYS A 16 2.73 -6.09 14.11
CA LYS A 16 3.38 -4.80 14.38
C LYS A 16 2.82 -3.65 13.52
N PHE A 17 2.43 -3.97 12.29
CA PHE A 17 1.99 -3.01 11.26
C PHE A 17 0.47 -2.91 11.14
N LYS A 18 -0.28 -3.42 12.13
CA LYS A 18 -1.67 -3.88 12.00
C LYS A 18 -2.60 -2.88 11.34
N ASP A 19 -2.60 -1.64 11.78
CA ASP A 19 -3.52 -0.61 11.27
C ASP A 19 -3.17 -0.20 9.84
N ASP A 20 -1.89 -0.01 9.54
CA ASP A 20 -1.44 0.37 8.20
C ASP A 20 -1.52 -0.79 7.21
N ALA A 21 -1.23 -2.02 7.64
CA ALA A 21 -1.46 -3.22 6.85
C ALA A 21 -2.94 -3.37 6.47
N ARG A 22 -3.88 -3.08 7.39
CA ARG A 22 -5.31 -3.06 7.07
C ARG A 22 -5.66 -1.96 6.06
N LYS A 23 -5.09 -0.76 6.17
CA LYS A 23 -5.30 0.33 5.20
C LYS A 23 -4.81 -0.06 3.82
N ILE A 24 -3.59 -0.61 3.73
CA ILE A 24 -3.00 -1.12 2.48
C ILE A 24 -3.91 -2.20 1.90
N TYR A 25 -4.30 -3.20 2.69
CA TYR A 25 -5.17 -4.28 2.22
C TYR A 25 -6.51 -3.77 1.69
N LYS A 26 -7.13 -2.82 2.39
CA LYS A 26 -8.37 -2.17 1.95
C LYS A 26 -8.18 -1.46 0.62
N TYR A 27 -7.09 -0.73 0.46
CA TYR A 27 -6.74 -0.05 -0.81
C TYR A 27 -6.54 -1.05 -1.96
N LEU A 28 -5.78 -2.13 -1.74
CA LEU A 28 -5.55 -3.18 -2.75
C LEU A 28 -6.86 -3.88 -3.20
N LYS A 29 -7.89 -3.87 -2.35
CA LYS A 29 -9.20 -4.48 -2.60
C LYS A 29 -10.29 -3.45 -2.94
N GLU A 30 -9.92 -2.19 -3.06
CA GLU A 30 -10.89 -1.12 -3.26
C GLU A 30 -11.66 -1.33 -4.57
N LYS A 31 -12.99 -1.14 -4.49
CA LYS A 31 -13.88 -1.23 -5.65
C LYS A 31 -13.73 0.01 -6.50
N ASP A 32 -13.86 -0.17 -7.81
CA ASP A 32 -13.75 0.92 -8.77
C ASP A 32 -14.91 1.92 -8.59
N ASN A 33 -14.58 3.21 -8.47
CA ASN A 33 -15.54 4.29 -8.44
C ASN A 33 -14.87 5.60 -8.89
N THR A 34 -15.27 6.10 -10.07
CA THR A 34 -14.77 7.37 -10.65
C THR A 34 -15.69 8.56 -10.40
N ASN A 35 -16.85 8.34 -9.76
CA ASN A 35 -17.85 9.37 -9.49
C ASN A 35 -17.54 10.11 -8.17
N VAL A 36 -16.33 9.97 -7.65
CA VAL A 36 -15.86 10.60 -6.42
C VAL A 36 -14.78 11.62 -6.74
N SER A 37 -14.77 12.71 -5.96
CA SER A 37 -13.78 13.79 -6.01
C SER A 37 -13.18 13.94 -4.62
N PRO A 38 -11.86 14.20 -4.46
CA PRO A 38 -10.89 14.57 -5.50
C PRO A 38 -10.15 13.41 -6.20
N GLU A 39 -10.02 12.25 -5.56
CA GLU A 39 -9.29 11.08 -6.09
C GLU A 39 -10.25 9.93 -6.44
N TRP A 40 -9.97 9.22 -7.54
CA TRP A 40 -10.76 8.06 -7.92
C TRP A 40 -10.43 6.85 -7.06
N LYS A 41 -11.42 5.96 -6.89
CA LYS A 41 -11.26 4.73 -6.11
C LYS A 41 -11.00 3.53 -7.00
N GLY A 42 -10.30 2.53 -6.44
CA GLY A 42 -10.02 1.27 -7.11
C GLY A 42 -8.91 1.37 -8.16
N ASN A 43 -8.12 2.44 -8.14
CA ASN A 43 -7.04 2.70 -9.10
C ASN A 43 -6.04 1.54 -9.15
N HIS A 44 -5.62 1.04 -8.00
CA HIS A 44 -4.72 -0.11 -7.93
C HIS A 44 -5.27 -1.36 -8.65
N ARG A 45 -6.55 -1.65 -8.44
CA ARG A 45 -7.23 -2.78 -9.06
C ARG A 45 -7.32 -2.62 -10.57
N PHE A 46 -7.64 -1.40 -11.02
CA PHE A 46 -7.68 -1.03 -12.42
C PHE A 46 -6.30 -1.21 -13.07
N VAL A 47 -5.24 -0.60 -12.52
CA VAL A 47 -3.87 -0.68 -13.05
C VAL A 47 -3.39 -2.12 -13.10
N ASN A 48 -3.60 -2.89 -12.02
CA ASN A 48 -3.21 -4.30 -11.99
C ASN A 48 -3.97 -5.14 -13.05
N ARG A 49 -5.28 -4.91 -13.23
CA ARG A 49 -6.06 -5.57 -14.29
C ARG A 49 -5.52 -5.21 -15.67
N THR A 50 -5.24 -3.94 -15.92
CA THR A 50 -4.73 -3.48 -17.22
C THR A 50 -3.34 -4.04 -17.51
N ARG A 51 -2.44 -4.04 -16.52
CA ARG A 51 -1.12 -4.68 -16.62
C ARG A 51 -1.23 -6.19 -16.91
N ASN A 52 -2.12 -6.90 -16.21
CA ASN A 52 -2.37 -8.32 -16.48
C ASN A 52 -2.98 -8.53 -17.88
N LYS A 53 -3.75 -7.57 -18.40
CA LYS A 53 -4.27 -7.64 -19.78
C LYS A 53 -3.18 -7.39 -20.83
N MET A 54 -2.22 -6.51 -20.56
CA MET A 54 -1.09 -6.24 -21.46
C MET A 54 -0.20 -7.47 -21.72
N ILE A 55 -0.15 -8.43 -20.79
CA ILE A 55 0.64 -9.67 -20.95
C ILE A 55 -0.13 -10.80 -21.67
N HIS A 56 -1.40 -10.59 -22.02
CA HIS A 56 -2.18 -11.52 -22.83
C HIS A 56 -2.08 -11.20 -24.33
N ARG A 57 -2.53 -12.12 -25.19
CA ARG A 57 -2.44 -12.00 -26.67
C ARG A 57 -3.11 -10.73 -27.22
N ASN A 58 -4.15 -10.24 -26.54
CA ASN A 58 -4.87 -9.02 -26.91
C ASN A 58 -4.50 -7.89 -25.96
N SER A 59 -3.73 -6.93 -26.46
CA SER A 59 -3.37 -5.73 -25.70
C SER A 59 -4.62 -4.89 -25.36
N PRO A 60 -4.73 -4.34 -24.14
CA PRO A 60 -5.82 -3.44 -23.77
C PRO A 60 -5.84 -2.14 -24.60
N ASN A 61 -4.74 -1.85 -25.32
CA ASN A 61 -4.60 -0.67 -26.17
C ASN A 61 -5.18 -0.84 -27.58
N ILE A 62 -5.60 -2.06 -27.95
CA ILE A 62 -6.17 -2.39 -29.25
C ILE A 62 -7.65 -2.73 -29.05
N ILE A 63 -8.52 -2.16 -29.88
CA ILE A 63 -9.95 -2.55 -29.88
C ILE A 63 -10.02 -3.99 -30.37
N SER A 64 -10.59 -4.88 -29.57
CA SER A 64 -10.74 -6.30 -29.92
C SER A 64 -12.21 -6.67 -29.81
N LEU A 65 -12.75 -7.27 -30.87
CA LEU A 65 -14.08 -7.87 -30.87
C LEU A 65 -13.93 -9.27 -31.46
N SER A 66 -13.79 -10.26 -30.60
CA SER A 66 -13.57 -11.64 -31.01
C SER A 66 -14.28 -12.60 -30.06
N ASN A 67 -14.40 -13.86 -30.46
CA ASN A 67 -14.92 -14.93 -29.59
C ASN A 67 -14.04 -15.18 -28.34
N PHE A 68 -12.83 -14.60 -28.28
CA PHE A 68 -11.89 -14.77 -27.18
C PHE A 68 -11.88 -13.58 -26.20
N ASP A 69 -12.18 -12.37 -26.66
CA ASP A 69 -12.18 -11.16 -25.82
C ASP A 69 -12.95 -10.02 -26.52
N VAL A 70 -13.64 -9.20 -25.71
CA VAL A 70 -14.21 -7.92 -26.10
C VAL A 70 -13.47 -6.84 -25.32
N ASN A 71 -12.66 -6.04 -26.02
CA ASN A 71 -11.85 -4.97 -25.46
C ASN A 71 -12.18 -3.62 -26.10
N ILE A 72 -12.66 -2.68 -25.28
CA ILE A 72 -12.81 -1.28 -25.65
C ILE A 72 -11.60 -0.51 -25.11
N LYS A 73 -10.91 0.20 -26.00
CA LYS A 73 -9.76 1.02 -25.63
C LYS A 73 -10.18 2.13 -24.67
N THR A 74 -9.55 2.17 -23.49
CA THR A 74 -9.72 3.28 -22.56
C THR A 74 -9.00 4.53 -23.09
N TYR A 75 -9.58 5.71 -22.88
CA TYR A 75 -8.96 6.97 -23.26
C TYR A 75 -7.60 7.15 -22.54
N PRO A 76 -6.51 7.50 -23.24
CA PRO A 76 -5.17 7.54 -22.65
C PRO A 76 -5.03 8.41 -21.41
N LEU A 77 -5.72 9.57 -21.34
CA LEU A 77 -5.65 10.42 -20.15
C LEU A 77 -6.27 9.75 -18.91
N THR A 78 -7.33 8.96 -19.08
CA THR A 78 -7.93 8.19 -17.98
C THR A 78 -6.96 7.16 -17.43
N MET A 79 -6.22 6.48 -18.31
CA MET A 79 -5.18 5.52 -17.92
C MET A 79 -4.05 6.23 -17.17
N LEU A 80 -3.55 7.35 -17.72
CA LEU A 80 -2.47 8.12 -17.11
C LEU A 80 -2.86 8.64 -15.72
N LYS A 81 -4.04 9.25 -15.57
CA LYS A 81 -4.54 9.74 -14.27
C LYS A 81 -4.58 8.62 -13.23
N ARG A 82 -5.13 7.45 -13.59
CA ARG A 82 -5.21 6.30 -12.67
C ARG A 82 -3.86 5.74 -12.26
N ILE A 83 -2.88 5.72 -13.17
CA ILE A 83 -1.50 5.32 -12.84
C ILE A 83 -0.86 6.31 -11.87
N VAL A 84 -1.00 7.62 -12.14
CA VAL A 84 -0.43 8.67 -11.29
C VAL A 84 -1.04 8.62 -9.89
N GLU A 85 -2.37 8.49 -9.79
CA GLU A 85 -3.05 8.37 -8.51
C GLU A 85 -2.67 7.10 -7.76
N ASP A 86 -2.56 5.94 -8.44
CA ASP A 86 -2.11 4.70 -7.81
C ASP A 86 -0.68 4.83 -7.28
N TYR A 87 0.22 5.41 -8.08
CA TYR A 87 1.60 5.63 -7.69
C TYR A 87 1.71 6.56 -6.47
N ASN A 88 0.93 7.65 -6.44
CA ASN A 88 0.89 8.59 -5.32
C ASN A 88 0.46 7.93 -4.00
N VAL A 89 -0.51 7.01 -4.04
CA VAL A 89 -0.96 6.31 -2.83
C VAL A 89 0.05 5.24 -2.41
N VAL A 90 0.56 4.45 -3.36
CA VAL A 90 1.51 3.38 -3.08
C VAL A 90 2.84 3.93 -2.53
N SER A 91 3.33 5.06 -3.05
CA SER A 91 4.57 5.69 -2.55
C SER A 91 4.44 6.12 -1.08
N LYS A 92 3.27 6.64 -0.67
CA LYS A 92 2.99 6.97 0.74
C LYS A 92 3.02 5.73 1.63
N PHE A 93 2.46 4.60 1.16
CA PHE A 93 2.53 3.35 1.93
C PHE A 93 3.96 2.82 2.06
N ILE A 94 4.77 2.92 1.00
CA ILE A 94 6.19 2.52 1.05
C ILE A 94 6.94 3.38 2.07
N LEU A 95 6.71 4.69 2.07
CA LEU A 95 7.33 5.61 3.03
C LEU A 95 6.98 5.25 4.48
N VAL A 96 5.72 4.95 4.77
CA VAL A 96 5.31 4.49 6.11
C VAL A 96 6.03 3.21 6.51
N ILE A 97 6.17 2.25 5.58
CA ILE A 97 6.90 1.01 5.84
C ILE A 97 8.37 1.27 6.16
N ILE A 98 9.05 2.10 5.36
CA ILE A 98 10.46 2.43 5.55
C ILE A 98 10.68 3.13 6.89
N ASN A 99 9.83 4.11 7.24
CA ASN A 99 9.97 4.87 8.48
C ASN A 99 9.87 3.99 9.74
N GLU A 100 9.01 2.98 9.76
CA GLU A 100 8.94 2.07 10.91
C GLU A 100 10.15 1.13 10.97
N ILE A 101 10.63 0.65 9.82
CA ILE A 101 11.87 -0.16 9.77
C ILE A 101 13.05 0.65 10.30
N GLU A 102 13.15 1.92 9.92
CA GLU A 102 14.19 2.82 10.39
C GLU A 102 14.10 3.08 11.90
N LYS A 103 12.89 3.37 12.43
CA LYS A 103 12.67 3.51 13.88
C LYS A 103 13.10 2.27 14.65
N ASP A 104 12.75 1.09 14.15
CA ASP A 104 13.15 -0.17 14.76
C ASP A 104 14.65 -0.38 14.76
N TYR A 105 15.29 -0.08 13.62
CA TYR A 105 16.73 -0.19 13.48
C TYR A 105 17.45 0.75 14.46
N VAL A 106 17.07 2.03 14.50
CA VAL A 106 17.64 3.03 15.41
C VAL A 106 17.42 2.63 16.87
N LYS A 107 16.20 2.20 17.23
CA LYS A 107 15.89 1.75 18.60
C LYS A 107 16.77 0.57 19.02
N ASN A 108 16.92 -0.42 18.16
CA ASN A 108 17.75 -1.59 18.45
C ASN A 108 19.23 -1.21 18.54
N TYR A 109 19.72 -0.36 17.63
CA TYR A 109 21.09 0.13 17.66
C TYR A 109 21.40 0.91 18.95
N LEU A 110 20.53 1.83 19.37
CA LEU A 110 20.70 2.55 20.63
C LEU A 110 20.69 1.62 21.85
N LYS A 111 19.85 0.57 21.84
CA LYS A 111 19.82 -0.42 22.91
C LYS A 111 21.14 -1.21 23.02
N THR A 112 21.83 -1.44 21.91
CA THR A 112 23.15 -2.08 21.93
C THR A 112 24.25 -1.19 22.49
N LEU A 113 24.15 0.13 22.30
CA LEU A 113 25.16 1.10 22.73
C LEU A 113 24.97 1.56 24.18
N PHE A 114 23.72 1.74 24.62
CA PHE A 114 23.35 2.33 25.91
C PHE A 114 22.23 1.52 26.60
N PRO A 115 22.51 0.26 26.99
CA PRO A 115 21.46 -0.63 27.49
C PRO A 115 20.81 -0.12 28.79
N THR A 116 21.60 0.44 29.71
CA THR A 116 21.14 0.92 31.02
C THR A 116 20.48 2.30 30.96
N GLU A 117 21.02 3.24 30.18
CA GLU A 117 20.45 4.60 30.10
C GLU A 117 19.13 4.62 29.32
N LEU A 118 19.01 3.80 28.26
CA LEU A 118 17.79 3.77 27.44
C LEU A 118 16.60 3.19 28.21
N ASP A 119 16.80 2.14 29.01
CA ASP A 119 15.74 1.54 29.83
C ASP A 119 15.29 2.50 30.95
N ALA A 120 16.21 3.26 31.56
CA ALA A 120 15.88 4.29 32.55
C ALA A 120 15.05 5.45 31.94
N ILE A 121 15.43 5.93 30.75
CA ILE A 121 14.71 6.98 30.03
C ILE A 121 13.31 6.52 29.62
N ILE A 122 13.19 5.29 29.09
CA ILE A 122 11.88 4.71 28.72
C ILE A 122 10.98 4.62 29.97
N SER A 123 11.51 4.14 31.09
CA SER A 123 10.76 4.03 32.35
C SER A 123 10.24 5.39 32.82
N LEU A 124 11.08 6.43 32.81
CA LEU A 124 10.71 7.79 33.19
C LEU A 124 9.64 8.40 32.28
N VAL A 125 9.75 8.23 30.96
CA VAL A 125 8.74 8.72 29.99
C VAL A 125 7.42 7.97 30.13
N THR A 126 7.45 6.68 30.48
CA THR A 126 6.24 5.88 30.67
C THR A 126 5.53 6.27 31.97
N LEU A 127 6.29 6.56 33.03
CA LEU A 127 5.77 7.11 34.29
C LEU A 127 5.11 8.47 34.08
N SER A 128 5.71 9.39 33.32
CA SER A 128 5.13 10.73 33.12
C SER A 128 3.83 10.71 32.33
N LYS A 129 3.66 9.77 31.39
CA LYS A 129 2.42 9.59 30.61
C LYS A 129 1.25 8.98 31.38
N ASN A 130 1.50 8.35 32.53
CA ASN A 130 0.47 7.76 33.38
C ASN A 130 0.00 8.70 34.50
N ILE A 131 0.66 9.85 34.67
CA ILE A 131 0.34 10.87 35.69
C ILE A 131 -0.53 12.00 35.10
N LEU A 132 -0.77 12.00 33.78
CA LEU A 132 -1.68 12.89 33.04
C LEU A 132 -2.88 12.09 32.50
#